data_AF-A0A382JI08-F1
#
_entry.id   AF-A0A382JI08-F1
#
_cell.length_a   1.000
_cell.length_b   1.000
_cell.length_c   1.000
_cell.angle_alpha   90.00
_cell.angle_beta   90.00
_cell.angle_gamma   90.00
#
_symmetry.space_group_name_H-M   'P 1'
#
loop_
_entity.id
_entity.type
_entity.pdbx_description
1 polymer ?
#
loop_
_entity_poly.entity_id
_entity_poly.type
_entity_poly.pdbx_seq_one_letter_code
_entity_poly.pdbx_strand_id
1 'polypeptide(L)'
;MLDTTADKVYKEWKKRNQKLSYMFRTEVSDLLRKSTITKVLEVKDGQHPKLLKEFMAKKISLETMCILDEIIGFTKDWDRLITEQIVYPEIHIKINKYKAFVSFDHDTYRKELIELCST
;
A
#
# COMPACT_ATOMS: atom_id res chain seq x y z
N MET A 1 -30.01 -25.95 1.76
CA MET A 1 -28.80 -26.06 0.91
C MET A 1 -28.23 -24.70 0.44
N LEU A 2 -28.79 -23.55 0.83
CA LEU A 2 -28.17 -22.22 0.60
C LEU A 2 -27.13 -21.85 1.67
N ASP A 3 -27.37 -22.30 2.91
CA ASP A 3 -26.61 -21.93 4.12
C ASP A 3 -25.12 -22.28 4.05
N THR A 4 -24.80 -23.48 3.57
CA THR A 4 -23.42 -23.98 3.49
C THR A 4 -22.56 -23.28 2.43
N THR A 5 -23.17 -22.69 1.40
CA THR A 5 -22.44 -21.95 0.35
C THR A 5 -22.21 -20.50 0.77
N ALA A 6 -23.23 -19.85 1.36
CA ALA A 6 -23.10 -18.51 1.93
C ALA A 6 -22.03 -18.46 3.03
N ASP A 7 -22.02 -19.44 3.93
CA ASP A 7 -21.00 -19.58 4.97
C ASP A 7 -19.58 -19.71 4.41
N LYS A 8 -19.40 -20.48 3.34
CA LYS A 8 -18.10 -20.65 2.67
C LYS A 8 -17.64 -19.33 2.07
N VAL A 9 -18.50 -18.63 1.33
CA VAL A 9 -18.19 -17.33 0.72
C VAL A 9 -17.78 -16.31 1.78
N TYR A 10 -18.55 -16.22 2.87
CA TYR A 10 -18.25 -15.34 3.99
C TYR A 10 -16.90 -15.67 4.65
N LYS A 11 -16.63 -16.95 4.92
CA LYS A 11 -15.36 -17.39 5.51
C LYS A 11 -14.16 -17.05 4.61
N GLU A 12 -14.28 -17.24 3.30
CA GLU A 12 -13.21 -16.89 2.37
C GLU A 12 -13.00 -15.36 2.27
N TRP A 13 -14.07 -14.57 2.22
CA TRP A 13 -13.98 -13.12 2.30
C TRP A 13 -13.27 -12.66 3.58
N LYS A 14 -13.66 -13.22 4.72
CA LYS A 14 -13.06 -12.92 6.02
C LYS A 14 -11.57 -13.25 6.06
N LYS A 15 -11.17 -14.42 5.56
CA LYS A 15 -9.75 -14.82 5.45
C LYS A 15 -8.94 -13.86 4.59
N ARG A 16 -9.48 -13.45 3.43
CA ARG A 16 -8.81 -12.48 2.54
C ARG A 16 -8.57 -11.14 3.24
N ASN A 17 -9.58 -10.62 3.95
CA ASN A 17 -9.46 -9.36 4.68
C ASN A 17 -8.46 -9.44 5.85
N GLN A 18 -8.47 -10.56 6.58
CA GLN A 18 -7.50 -10.80 7.66
C GLN A 18 -6.08 -10.86 7.12
N LYS A 19 -5.87 -11.57 6.00
CA LYS A 19 -4.58 -11.62 5.33
C LYS A 19 -4.13 -10.24 4.86
N LEU A 20 -5.03 -9.46 4.26
CA LEU A 20 -4.73 -8.11 3.77
C LEU A 20 -4.29 -7.19 4.91
N SER A 21 -5.04 -7.14 6.01
CA SER A 21 -4.70 -6.32 7.18
C SER A 21 -3.39 -6.75 7.82
N TYR A 22 -3.18 -8.06 7.99
CA TYR A 22 -1.90 -8.57 8.52
C TYR A 22 -0.71 -8.17 7.64
N MET A 23 -0.82 -8.38 6.31
CA MET A 23 0.24 -8.02 5.37
C MET A 23 0.53 -6.52 5.38
N PHE A 24 -0.52 -5.68 5.33
CA PHE A 24 -0.37 -4.23 5.40
C PHE A 24 0.38 -3.82 6.67
N ARG A 25 -0.05 -4.31 7.83
CA ARG A 25 0.58 -3.98 9.11
C ARG A 25 2.05 -4.37 9.15
N THR A 26 2.36 -5.60 8.74
CA THR A 26 3.74 -6.11 8.74
C THR A 26 4.63 -5.31 7.80
N GLU A 27 4.20 -5.13 6.54
CA GLU A 27 4.97 -4.41 5.52
C GLU A 27 5.21 -2.95 5.90
N VAL A 28 4.18 -2.25 6.40
CA VAL A 28 4.29 -0.85 6.83
C VAL A 28 5.13 -0.72 8.10
N SER A 29 4.96 -1.62 9.07
CA SER A 29 5.80 -1.62 10.29
C SER A 29 7.28 -1.82 9.95
N ASP A 30 7.60 -2.75 9.05
CA ASP A 30 8.98 -2.98 8.62
C ASP A 30 9.55 -1.80 7.83
N LEU A 31 8.74 -1.16 6.99
CA LEU A 31 9.11 0.05 6.26
C LEU A 31 9.46 1.21 7.21
N LEU A 32 8.66 1.38 8.28
CA LEU A 32 8.77 2.47 9.24
C LEU A 32 9.74 2.21 10.40
N ARG A 33 10.20 0.96 10.60
CA ARG A 33 11.09 0.55 11.71
C ARG A 33 12.27 1.49 12.01
N LYS A 34 12.82 2.16 11.00
CA LYS A 34 13.93 3.13 11.13
C LYS A 34 13.70 4.41 10.34
N SER A 35 12.45 4.74 10.02
CA SER A 35 12.12 5.85 9.13
C SER A 35 10.71 6.38 9.39
N THR A 36 10.51 7.68 9.29
CA THR A 36 9.16 8.26 9.37
C THR A 36 8.45 8.10 8.04
N ILE A 37 7.11 8.16 8.05
CA ILE A 37 6.30 8.10 6.83
C ILE A 37 6.72 9.19 5.83
N THR A 38 7.03 10.38 6.31
CA THR A 38 7.54 11.49 5.48
C THR A 38 8.84 11.14 4.78
N LYS A 39 9.81 10.56 5.49
CA LYS A 39 11.13 10.17 4.93
C LYS A 39 11.02 9.03 3.93
N VAL A 40 10.08 8.09 4.12
CA VAL A 40 9.96 6.97 3.18
C VAL A 40 9.28 7.37 1.87
N LEU A 41 8.47 8.42 1.89
CA LEU A 41 7.80 8.99 0.72
C LEU A 41 8.61 10.08 0.02
N GLU A 42 9.63 10.63 0.68
CA GLU A 42 10.45 11.74 0.21
C GLU A 42 11.23 11.39 -1.08
N VAL A 43 11.00 12.18 -2.12
CA VAL A 43 11.77 12.17 -3.37
C VAL A 43 12.93 13.16 -3.22
N LYS A 44 14.18 12.67 -3.32
CA LYS A 44 15.39 13.50 -3.26
C LYS A 44 16.07 13.53 -4.61
N ASP A 45 16.32 14.73 -5.14
CA ASP A 45 17.03 14.94 -6.41
C ASP A 45 16.43 14.13 -7.57
N GLY A 46 15.10 13.97 -7.56
CA GLY A 46 14.36 13.19 -8.56
C GLY A 46 14.50 11.66 -8.46
N GLN A 47 15.19 11.16 -7.44
CA GLN A 47 15.41 9.73 -7.26
C GLN A 47 14.22 9.00 -6.65
N HIS A 48 14.19 7.68 -6.86
CA HIS A 48 13.16 6.83 -6.27
C HIS A 48 13.14 6.93 -4.72
N PRO A 49 11.97 7.24 -4.13
CA PRO A 49 11.78 7.28 -2.69
C PRO A 49 11.93 5.88 -2.08
N LYS A 50 12.14 5.79 -0.76
CA LYS A 50 12.38 4.50 -0.10
C LYS A 50 11.21 3.54 -0.28
N LEU A 51 9.96 4.01 -0.17
CA LEU A 51 8.78 3.17 -0.39
C LEU A 51 8.81 2.50 -1.78
N LEU A 52 9.12 3.27 -2.84
CA LEU A 52 9.21 2.74 -4.20
C LEU A 52 10.33 1.69 -4.34
N LYS A 53 11.50 1.95 -3.73
CA LYS A 53 12.62 1.00 -3.72
C LYS A 53 12.25 -0.31 -3.03
N GLU A 54 11.54 -0.26 -1.91
CA GLU A 54 11.08 -1.44 -1.17
C GLU A 54 9.99 -2.22 -1.94
N PHE A 55 9.11 -1.53 -2.67
CA PHE A 55 8.17 -2.15 -3.59
C PHE A 55 8.88 -2.88 -4.75
N MET A 56 9.87 -2.24 -5.37
CA MET A 56 10.68 -2.86 -6.43
C MET A 56 11.48 -4.06 -5.91
N ALA A 57 11.92 -4.02 -4.66
CA ALA A 57 12.56 -5.13 -3.96
C ALA A 57 11.59 -6.24 -3.51
N LYS A 58 10.29 -6.13 -3.85
CA LYS A 58 9.20 -7.05 -3.47
C LYS A 58 9.02 -7.21 -1.95
N LYS A 59 9.41 -6.19 -1.17
CA LYS A 59 9.15 -6.15 0.28
C LYS A 59 7.81 -5.51 0.62
N ILE A 60 7.27 -4.72 -0.31
CA ILE A 60 5.94 -4.11 -0.22
C ILE A 60 5.08 -4.70 -1.33
N SER A 61 3.87 -5.12 -1.00
CA SER A 61 2.88 -5.61 -1.96
C SER A 61 2.23 -4.46 -2.75
N LEU A 62 1.62 -4.80 -3.88
CA LEU A 62 0.88 -3.81 -4.68
C LEU A 62 -0.37 -3.34 -3.93
N GLU A 63 -1.01 -4.22 -3.17
CA GLU A 63 -2.11 -3.90 -2.28
C GLU A 63 -1.70 -2.84 -1.26
N THR A 64 -0.57 -3.02 -0.56
CA THR A 64 -0.07 -2.03 0.40
C THR A 64 0.25 -0.69 -0.28
N MET A 65 0.86 -0.70 -1.47
CA MET A 65 1.08 0.53 -2.25
C MET A 65 -0.24 1.26 -2.56
N CYS A 66 -1.27 0.52 -2.99
CA CYS A 66 -2.58 1.09 -3.31
C CYS A 66 -3.27 1.66 -2.07
N ILE A 67 -3.26 0.94 -0.94
CA ILE A 67 -3.87 1.39 0.31
C ILE A 67 -3.17 2.64 0.84
N LEU A 68 -1.83 2.65 0.88
CA LEU A 68 -1.07 3.83 1.31
C LEU A 68 -1.36 5.03 0.42
N ASP A 69 -1.44 4.83 -0.90
CA ASP A 69 -1.69 5.93 -1.82
C ASP A 69 -3.15 6.41 -1.78
N GLU A 70 -4.12 5.54 -1.52
CA GLU A 70 -5.50 5.97 -1.31
C GLU A 70 -5.66 6.82 -0.05
N ILE A 71 -4.91 6.49 1.02
CA ILE A 71 -4.95 7.24 2.30
C ILE A 71 -4.17 8.55 2.22
N ILE A 72 -3.01 8.57 1.54
CA ILE A 72 -2.05 9.69 1.57
C ILE A 72 -2.06 10.50 0.26
N GLY A 73 -2.21 9.86 -0.90
CA GLY A 73 -2.19 10.49 -2.22
C GLY A 73 -0.79 10.84 -2.76
N PHE A 74 0.26 10.14 -2.33
CA PHE A 74 1.66 10.49 -2.66
C PHE A 74 2.03 10.26 -4.14
N THR A 75 1.31 9.42 -4.88
CA THR A 75 1.67 9.13 -6.29
C THR A 75 1.53 10.36 -7.18
N LYS A 76 0.69 11.33 -6.81
CA LYS A 76 0.56 12.62 -7.51
C LYS A 76 1.85 13.45 -7.38
N ASP A 77 2.46 13.45 -6.20
CA ASP A 77 3.72 14.13 -5.97
C ASP A 77 4.86 13.40 -6.67
N TRP A 78 4.88 12.07 -6.62
CA TRP A 78 5.89 11.27 -7.29
C TRP A 78 5.89 11.44 -8.81
N ASP A 79 4.71 11.54 -9.45
CA ASP A 79 4.59 11.81 -10.89
C ASP A 79 5.27 13.12 -11.30
N ARG A 80 5.25 14.14 -10.43
CA ARG A 80 5.90 15.43 -10.67
C ARG A 80 7.36 15.48 -10.26
N LEU A 81 7.73 14.75 -9.20
CA LEU A 81 9.04 14.89 -8.56
C LEU A 81 10.06 13.86 -9.04
N ILE A 82 9.65 12.66 -9.44
CA ILE A 82 10.57 11.61 -9.91
C ILE A 82 11.03 11.95 -11.33
N THR A 83 12.34 12.08 -11.52
CA THR A 83 12.94 12.43 -12.82
C THR A 83 13.22 11.21 -13.69
N GLU A 84 13.26 10.02 -13.08
CA GLU A 84 13.45 8.74 -13.75
C GLU A 84 12.18 8.35 -14.53
N GLN A 85 12.32 8.09 -15.84
CA GLN A 85 11.19 7.92 -16.78
C GLN A 85 11.09 6.53 -17.42
N ILE A 86 11.92 5.57 -17.01
CA ILE A 86 11.96 4.22 -17.58
C ILE A 86 11.09 3.28 -16.73
N VAL A 87 11.30 3.24 -15.42
CA VAL A 87 10.67 2.24 -14.54
C VAL A 87 9.45 2.81 -13.82
N TYR A 88 9.55 4.02 -13.28
CA TYR A 88 8.48 4.59 -12.48
C TYR A 88 7.13 4.73 -13.22
N PRO A 89 7.07 5.18 -14.50
CA PRO A 89 5.80 5.33 -15.20
C PRO A 89 4.99 4.03 -15.30
N GLU A 90 5.65 2.88 -15.52
CA GLU A 90 4.98 1.58 -15.56
C GLU A 90 4.40 1.20 -14.19
N ILE A 91 5.15 1.45 -13.11
CA ILE A 91 4.72 1.22 -11.74
C ILE A 91 3.53 2.12 -11.39
N HIS A 92 3.58 3.40 -11.76
CA HIS A 92 2.51 4.37 -11.54
C HIS A 92 1.21 3.91 -12.22
N ILE A 93 1.28 3.52 -13.49
CA ILE A 93 0.14 2.95 -14.24
C ILE A 93 -0.40 1.70 -13.54
N LYS A 94 0.49 0.81 -13.08
CA LYS A 94 0.11 -0.43 -12.39
C LYS A 94 -0.64 -0.15 -11.09
N ILE A 95 -0.16 0.79 -10.27
CA ILE A 95 -0.82 1.21 -9.02
C ILE A 95 -2.21 1.78 -9.32
N ASN A 96 -2.33 2.70 -10.28
CA ASN A 96 -3.61 3.32 -10.61
C ASN A 96 -4.63 2.34 -11.19
N LYS A 97 -4.19 1.40 -12.04
CA LYS A 97 -5.09 0.35 -12.56
C LYS A 97 -5.54 -0.60 -11.46
N TYR A 98 -4.64 -0.96 -10.54
CA TYR A 98 -4.94 -1.94 -9.50
C TYR A 98 -5.81 -1.39 -8.38
N LYS A 99 -5.69 -0.09 -8.04
CA LYS A 99 -6.47 0.58 -6.99
C LYS A 99 -7.98 0.29 -7.06
N ALA A 100 -8.57 0.35 -8.26
CA ALA A 100 -10.00 0.11 -8.46
C ALA A 100 -10.47 -1.31 -8.05
N PHE A 101 -9.54 -2.26 -7.92
CA PHE A 101 -9.81 -3.64 -7.52
C PHE A 101 -9.49 -3.93 -6.05
N VAL A 102 -8.88 -2.98 -5.33
CA VAL A 102 -8.52 -3.15 -3.91
C VAL A 102 -9.66 -2.64 -3.04
N SER A 103 -10.47 -3.56 -2.53
CA SER A 103 -11.55 -3.25 -1.59
C SER A 103 -11.06 -3.36 -0.15
N PHE A 104 -11.11 -2.26 0.59
CA PHE A 104 -10.73 -2.21 2.01
C PHE A 104 -11.55 -1.15 2.76
N ASP A 105 -11.57 -1.24 4.09
CA ASP A 105 -12.21 -0.25 4.95
C ASP A 105 -11.26 0.95 5.17
N HIS A 106 -11.52 2.05 4.48
CA HIS A 106 -10.61 3.20 4.46
C HIS A 106 -10.31 3.74 5.87
N ASP A 107 -11.32 3.89 6.72
CA ASP A 107 -11.16 4.47 8.06
C ASP A 107 -10.35 3.56 8.99
N THR A 108 -10.52 2.25 8.86
CA THR A 108 -9.76 1.25 9.63
C THR A 108 -8.28 1.31 9.28
N TYR A 109 -7.94 1.25 7.98
CA TYR A 109 -6.54 1.27 7.54
C TYR A 109 -5.89 2.63 7.77
N ARG A 110 -6.67 3.72 7.69
CA ARG A 110 -6.19 5.06 8.06
C ARG A 110 -5.80 5.12 9.54
N LYS A 111 -6.63 4.59 10.44
CA LYS A 111 -6.32 4.53 11.88
C LYS A 111 -5.08 3.67 12.14
N GLU A 112 -5.00 2.50 11.50
CA GLU A 112 -3.85 1.60 11.61
C GLU A 112 -2.55 2.26 11.14
N LEU A 113 -2.58 2.98 10.01
CA LEU A 113 -1.43 3.75 9.54
C LEU A 113 -0.99 4.82 10.53
N ILE A 114 -1.93 5.56 11.13
CA ILE A 114 -1.64 6.57 12.15
C ILE A 114 -0.98 5.94 13.37
N GLU A 115 -1.50 4.82 13.87
CA GLU A 115 -0.93 4.07 14.98
C GLU A 115 0.53 3.63 14.68
N LEU A 116 0.76 3.09 13.49
CA LEU A 116 2.10 2.69 13.03
C LEU A 116 3.07 3.88 12.90
N CYS A 117 2.58 5.09 12.61
CA CYS A 117 3.39 6.29 12.55
C CYS A 117 3.71 6.88 13.93
N SER A 118 2.90 6.56 14.95
CA SER A 118 3.07 7.02 16.33
C SER A 118 3.98 6.12 17.18
N THR A 119 4.34 4.95 16.65
CA THR A 119 5.22 3.97 17.30
C THR A 119 6.68 4.24 16.94
#